data_AF-A0A2M8NGY6-F1
#
_entry.id   AF-A0A2M8NGY6-F1
#
_cell.length_a   1.000
_cell.length_b   1.000
_cell.length_c   1.000
_cell.angle_alpha   90.00
_cell.angle_beta   90.00
_cell.angle_gamma   90.00
#
_symmetry.space_group_name_H-M   'P 1'
#
loop_
_entity.id
_entity.type
_entity.pdbx_description
1 polymer ?
#
loop_
_entity_poly.entity_id
_entity_poly.type
_entity_poly.pdbx_seq_one_letter_code
_entity_poly.pdbx_strand_id
1 'polypeptide(L)'
;MADLFKKLSVLIQAGLNDAIPEVINPMTPQRRRLSPERLGKDIDKEVARLRERVNEAVEYEGRLTDQVRALEQEIAQWNKQADDAVRRGDDGGARYAVEQLKRAERRLEMAQSDLNAHQLVTQDLIQRVNLLD
;
A
#
# COMPACT_ATOMS: atom_id res chain seq x y z
N MET A 1 13.25 2.45 23.34
CA MET A 1 12.16 2.53 22.33
C MET A 1 11.50 3.92 22.24
N ALA A 2 11.69 4.86 23.18
CA ALA A 2 11.12 6.22 23.09
C ALA A 2 11.99 7.22 22.28
N ASP A 3 13.30 6.95 22.12
CA ASP A 3 14.22 7.87 21.46
C ASP A 3 14.15 7.87 19.93
N LEU A 4 13.65 6.81 19.31
CA LEU A 4 13.47 6.74 17.86
C LEU A 4 12.32 7.64 17.40
N PHE A 5 11.21 7.65 18.15
CA PHE A 5 10.07 8.53 17.86
C PHE A 5 10.41 10.00 18.10
N LYS A 6 11.13 10.33 19.18
CA LYS A 6 11.63 11.70 19.40
C LYS A 6 12.56 12.16 18.29
N LYS A 7 13.46 11.30 17.79
CA LYS A 7 14.35 11.64 16.67
C LYS A 7 13.59 11.82 15.36
N LEU A 8 12.53 11.06 15.11
CA LEU A 8 11.63 11.29 13.98
C LEU A 8 10.89 12.62 14.10
N SER A 9 10.35 12.94 15.28
CA SER A 9 9.68 14.22 15.52
C SER A 9 10.63 15.39 15.30
N VAL A 10 11.89 15.28 15.74
CA VAL A 10 12.92 16.30 15.55
C VAL A 10 13.34 16.41 14.09
N LEU A 11 13.43 15.31 13.34
CA LEU A 11 13.77 15.35 11.91
C LEU A 11 12.61 15.92 11.05
N ILE A 12 11.36 15.64 11.40
CA ILE A 12 10.18 16.23 10.74
C ILE A 12 10.09 17.74 11.05
N GLN A 13 10.42 18.13 12.28
CA GLN A 13 10.40 19.53 12.70
C GLN A 13 11.60 20.32 12.15
N ALA A 14 12.75 19.66 11.91
CA ALA A 14 13.92 20.25 11.25
C ALA A 14 13.75 20.38 9.73
N GLY A 15 13.07 19.43 9.07
CA GLY A 15 12.80 19.47 7.63
C GLY A 15 11.88 20.63 7.19
N LEU A 16 11.07 21.16 8.10
CA LEU A 16 10.27 22.38 7.88
C LEU A 16 11.07 23.67 8.08
N ASN A 17 12.24 23.61 8.74
CA ASN A 17 13.07 24.78 9.02
C ASN A 17 14.28 24.92 8.06
N ASP A 18 14.64 23.85 7.34
CA ASP A 18 15.77 23.83 6.40
C ASP A 18 15.42 24.27 4.96
N ALA A 19 14.15 24.58 4.68
CA ALA A 19 13.69 24.97 3.34
C ALA A 19 13.82 26.47 3.02
N ILE A 20 14.65 27.23 3.75
CA ILE A 20 15.03 28.59 3.33
C ILE A 20 16.52 28.85 3.60
N PRO A 21 17.38 28.62 2.62
CA PRO A 21 18.61 29.38 2.48
C PRO A 21 18.52 30.26 1.23
N GLU A 22 18.43 31.57 1.41
CA GLU A 22 19.42 32.43 0.77
C GLU A 22 19.40 33.84 1.37
N VAL A 23 20.56 34.17 1.93
CA VAL A 23 21.03 35.53 2.17
C VAL A 23 21.15 36.21 0.78
N ILE A 24 21.03 37.54 0.75
CA ILE A 24 21.42 38.47 -0.34
C ILE A 24 20.31 38.86 -1.36
N ASN A 25 19.37 39.74 -0.96
CA ASN A 25 19.16 41.08 -1.59
C ASN A 25 18.02 41.87 -0.91
N PRO A 26 18.14 43.20 -0.77
CA PRO A 26 17.16 44.06 -0.10
C PRO A 26 16.03 44.45 -1.06
N MET A 27 14.88 44.86 -0.50
CA MET A 27 13.67 45.36 -1.19
C MET A 27 12.63 44.31 -1.61
N THR A 28 11.74 43.93 -0.68
CA THR A 28 10.30 43.78 -0.97
C THR A 28 9.51 43.60 0.34
N PRO A 29 8.53 44.47 0.65
CA PRO A 29 7.67 44.29 1.81
C PRO A 29 6.47 43.42 1.42
N GLN A 30 6.23 42.33 2.14
CA GLN A 30 4.91 41.85 2.59
C GLN A 30 4.98 40.35 2.89
N ARG A 31 5.22 40.02 4.15
CA ARG A 31 4.75 38.76 4.73
C ARG A 31 3.22 38.77 4.60
N ARG A 32 2.69 38.11 3.57
CA ARG A 32 1.25 37.86 3.45
C ARG A 32 0.85 37.01 4.65
N ARG A 33 0.21 37.63 5.64
CA ARG A 33 -0.41 36.94 6.76
C ARG A 33 -1.40 35.93 6.16
N LEU A 34 -1.16 34.65 6.39
CA LEU A 34 -2.08 33.58 6.02
C LEU A 34 -3.38 33.82 6.80
N SER A 35 -4.44 34.22 6.10
CA SER A 35 -5.76 34.40 6.70
C SER A 35 -6.30 33.04 7.15
N PRO A 36 -6.95 32.93 8.32
CA PRO A 36 -7.50 31.67 8.85
C PRO A 36 -8.39 30.91 7.84
N GLU A 37 -9.14 31.62 7.00
CA GLU A 37 -9.96 31.04 5.92
C GLU A 37 -9.15 30.30 4.84
N ARG A 38 -7.91 30.73 4.56
CA ARG A 38 -7.03 30.04 3.61
C ARG A 38 -6.45 28.77 4.21
N LEU A 39 -6.17 28.79 5.52
CA LEU A 39 -5.68 27.63 6.25
C LEU A 39 -6.71 26.49 6.25
N GLY A 40 -8.00 26.79 6.49
CA GLY A 40 -9.08 25.81 6.40
C GLY A 40 -9.23 25.25 4.98
N LYS A 41 -9.22 26.12 3.95
CA LYS A 41 -9.38 25.71 2.55
C LYS A 41 -8.23 24.83 2.02
N ASP A 42 -7.01 25.01 2.53
CA ASP A 42 -5.88 24.18 2.14
C ASP A 42 -5.91 22.82 2.85
N ILE A 43 -6.37 22.76 4.11
CA ILE A 43 -6.67 21.51 4.82
C ILE A 43 -7.77 20.70 4.11
N ASP A 44 -8.87 21.33 3.70
CA ASP A 44 -9.96 20.66 2.99
C ASP A 44 -9.49 19.98 1.68
N LYS A 45 -8.58 20.63 0.96
CA LYS A 45 -7.97 20.06 -0.26
C LYS A 45 -7.06 18.88 0.05
N GLU A 46 -6.31 18.95 1.14
CA GLU A 46 -5.44 17.85 1.59
C GLU A 46 -6.27 16.64 2.00
N VAL A 47 -7.37 16.85 2.75
CA VAL A 47 -8.34 15.80 3.09
C VAL A 47 -8.96 15.20 1.83
N ALA A 48 -9.38 16.02 0.86
CA ALA A 48 -9.92 15.54 -0.41
C ALA A 48 -8.92 14.66 -1.18
N ARG A 49 -7.64 15.06 -1.25
CA ARG A 49 -6.57 14.27 -1.88
C ARG A 49 -6.30 12.96 -1.13
N LEU A 50 -6.36 12.97 0.20
CA LEU A 50 -6.19 11.75 0.99
C LEU A 50 -7.35 10.78 0.76
N ARG A 51 -8.58 11.27 0.68
CA ARG A 51 -9.75 10.45 0.34
C ARG A 51 -9.64 9.82 -1.04
N GLU A 52 -9.18 10.57 -2.04
CA GLU A 52 -8.92 10.04 -3.38
C GLU A 52 -7.88 8.91 -3.33
N ARG A 53 -6.77 9.10 -2.64
CA ARG A 53 -5.74 8.07 -2.45
C ARG A 53 -6.24 6.84 -1.69
N VAL A 54 -7.12 7.02 -0.71
CA VAL A 54 -7.77 5.90 -0.01
C VAL A 54 -8.64 5.11 -0.97
N ASN A 55 -9.43 5.78 -1.82
CA ASN A 55 -10.26 5.10 -2.81
C ASN A 55 -9.41 4.30 -3.80
N GLU A 56 -8.34 4.89 -4.33
CA GLU A 56 -7.39 4.19 -5.22
C GLU A 56 -6.76 2.97 -4.53
N ALA A 57 -6.38 3.12 -3.26
CA ALA A 57 -5.82 2.02 -2.47
C ALA A 57 -6.83 0.87 -2.30
N VAL A 58 -8.08 1.18 -1.95
CA VAL A 58 -9.14 0.18 -1.80
C VAL A 58 -9.43 -0.54 -3.12
N GLU A 59 -9.46 0.19 -4.24
CA GLU A 59 -9.62 -0.42 -5.57
C GLU A 59 -8.48 -1.39 -5.91
N TYR A 60 -7.24 -0.99 -5.60
CA TYR A 60 -6.06 -1.84 -5.83
C TYR A 60 -6.07 -3.08 -4.93
N GLU A 61 -6.48 -2.95 -3.67
CA GLU A 61 -6.69 -4.07 -2.76
C GLU A 61 -7.72 -5.07 -3.31
N GLY A 62 -8.79 -4.58 -3.93
CA GLY A 62 -9.77 -5.41 -4.63
C GLY A 62 -9.11 -6.25 -5.74
N ARG A 63 -8.26 -5.65 -6.56
CA ARG A 63 -7.52 -6.36 -7.63
C ARG A 63 -6.57 -7.42 -7.07
N LEU A 64 -5.85 -7.11 -5.99
CA LEU A 64 -4.97 -8.07 -5.33
C LEU A 64 -5.76 -9.25 -4.75
N THR A 65 -6.92 -8.97 -4.15
CA THR A 65 -7.82 -10.01 -3.62
C THR A 65 -8.32 -10.93 -4.73
N ASP A 66 -8.71 -10.37 -5.87
CA ASP A 66 -9.15 -11.17 -7.02
C ASP A 66 -8.00 -12.01 -7.61
N GLN A 67 -6.78 -11.47 -7.63
CA GLN A 67 -5.59 -12.22 -8.04
C GLN A 67 -5.29 -13.40 -7.10
N VAL A 68 -5.38 -13.20 -5.78
CA VAL A 68 -5.24 -14.27 -4.77
C VAL A 68 -6.28 -15.36 -5.00
N ARG A 69 -7.55 -14.99 -5.17
CA ARG A 69 -8.64 -15.95 -5.46
C ARG A 69 -8.40 -16.74 -6.75
N ALA A 70 -7.91 -16.09 -7.80
CA ALA A 70 -7.60 -16.76 -9.05
C ALA A 70 -6.49 -17.80 -8.89
N LEU A 71 -5.44 -17.48 -8.12
CA LEU A 71 -4.35 -18.41 -7.80
C LEU A 71 -4.81 -19.59 -6.93
N GLU A 72 -5.69 -19.34 -5.95
CA GLU A 72 -6.29 -20.40 -5.13
C GLU A 72 -7.11 -21.39 -5.99
N GLN A 73 -7.89 -20.86 -6.95
CA GLN A 73 -8.61 -21.69 -7.91
C GLN A 73 -7.66 -22.48 -8.81
N GLU A 74 -6.57 -21.87 -9.28
CA GLU A 74 -5.54 -22.53 -10.07
C GLU A 74 -4.90 -23.71 -9.29
N ILE A 75 -4.56 -23.51 -8.02
CA ILE A 75 -4.03 -24.56 -7.13
C ILE A 75 -5.02 -25.70 -6.97
N ALA A 76 -6.30 -25.39 -6.73
CA ALA A 76 -7.34 -26.42 -6.59
C ALA A 76 -7.50 -27.24 -7.88
N GLN A 77 -7.39 -26.61 -9.05
CA GLN A 77 -7.41 -27.30 -10.34
C GLN A 77 -6.19 -28.21 -10.52
N TRP A 78 -4.98 -27.74 -10.23
CA TRP A 78 -3.78 -28.56 -10.33
C TRP A 78 -3.78 -29.73 -9.35
N ASN A 79 -4.30 -29.52 -8.14
CA ASN A 79 -4.43 -30.59 -7.14
C ASN A 79 -5.37 -31.69 -7.65
N LYS A 80 -6.54 -31.30 -8.18
CA LYS A 80 -7.48 -32.25 -8.78
C LYS A 80 -6.86 -33.01 -9.97
N GLN A 81 -6.10 -32.32 -10.81
CA GLN A 81 -5.42 -32.95 -11.95
C GLN A 81 -4.34 -33.94 -11.50
N ALA A 82 -3.59 -33.63 -10.44
CA ALA A 82 -2.63 -34.54 -9.85
C ALA A 82 -3.32 -35.81 -9.33
N ASP A 83 -4.42 -35.65 -8.57
CA ASP A 83 -5.21 -36.78 -8.07
C ASP A 83 -5.79 -37.64 -9.20
N ASP A 84 -6.32 -37.01 -10.25
CA ASP A 84 -6.84 -37.70 -11.44
C ASP A 84 -5.73 -38.45 -12.19
N ALA A 85 -4.52 -37.89 -12.28
CA ALA A 85 -3.37 -38.54 -12.92
C ALA A 85 -2.90 -39.76 -12.13
N VAL A 86 -2.78 -39.63 -10.80
CA VAL A 86 -2.43 -40.76 -9.90
C VAL A 86 -3.47 -41.88 -10.01
N ARG A 87 -4.77 -41.55 -9.98
CA ARG A 87 -5.85 -42.55 -10.12
C ARG A 87 -5.81 -43.31 -11.45
N ARG A 88 -5.28 -42.69 -12.50
CA ARG A 88 -5.13 -43.30 -13.84
C ARG A 88 -3.77 -44.00 -14.04
N GLY A 89 -2.89 -43.99 -13.04
CA GLY A 89 -1.53 -44.54 -13.14
C GLY A 89 -0.60 -43.72 -14.05
N ASP A 90 -0.93 -42.46 -14.32
CA ASP A 90 -0.11 -41.55 -15.11
C ASP A 90 0.86 -40.79 -14.21
N ASP A 91 1.98 -41.43 -13.89
CA ASP A 91 3.04 -40.85 -13.04
C ASP A 91 3.65 -39.58 -13.66
N GLY A 92 3.72 -39.51 -14.99
CA GLY A 92 4.26 -38.36 -15.71
C GLY A 92 3.36 -37.13 -15.55
N GLY A 93 2.06 -37.32 -15.80
CA GLY A 93 1.04 -36.29 -15.58
C GLY A 93 0.95 -35.85 -14.13
N ALA A 94 1.05 -36.79 -13.18
CA ALA A 94 1.03 -36.48 -11.75
C ALA A 94 2.22 -35.60 -11.34
N ARG A 95 3.44 -35.93 -11.76
CA ARG A 95 4.64 -35.13 -11.48
C ARG A 95 4.53 -33.72 -12.06
N TYR A 96 4.09 -33.62 -13.32
CA TYR A 96 3.88 -32.33 -13.97
C TYR A 96 2.85 -31.47 -13.23
N ALA A 97 1.70 -32.04 -12.87
CA ALA A 97 0.65 -31.33 -12.14
C ALA A 97 1.14 -30.84 -10.77
N VAL A 98 1.90 -31.66 -10.04
CA VAL A 98 2.52 -31.27 -8.75
C VAL A 98 3.56 -30.16 -8.94
N GLU A 99 4.34 -30.16 -10.01
CA GLU A 99 5.26 -29.07 -10.29
C GLU A 99 4.53 -27.74 -10.56
N GLN A 100 3.44 -27.77 -11.32
CA GLN A 100 2.62 -26.58 -11.55
C GLN A 100 1.94 -26.09 -10.27
N LEU A 101 1.42 -27.01 -9.46
CA LEU A 101 0.87 -26.73 -8.14
C LEU A 101 1.88 -25.97 -7.27
N LYS A 102 3.11 -26.47 -7.13
CA LYS A 102 4.16 -25.80 -6.35
C LYS A 102 4.54 -24.41 -6.88
N ARG A 103 4.45 -24.20 -8.20
CA ARG A 103 4.68 -22.88 -8.80
C ARG A 103 3.51 -21.93 -8.52
N ALA A 104 2.28 -22.43 -8.53
CA ALA A 104 1.10 -21.65 -8.18
C ALA A 104 1.09 -21.28 -6.69
N GLU A 105 1.46 -22.21 -5.79
CA GLU A 105 1.59 -21.96 -4.35
C GLU A 105 2.60 -20.84 -4.04
N ARG A 106 3.79 -20.87 -4.66
CA ARG A 106 4.78 -19.79 -4.49
C ARG A 106 4.24 -18.44 -4.97
N ARG A 107 3.49 -18.42 -6.07
CA ARG A 107 2.84 -17.19 -6.57
C ARG A 107 1.75 -16.71 -5.62
N LEU A 108 0.98 -17.62 -5.03
CA LEU A 108 -0.04 -17.30 -4.03
C LEU A 108 0.59 -16.67 -2.79
N GLU A 109 1.68 -17.25 -2.28
CA GLU A 109 2.38 -16.73 -1.10
C GLU A 109 2.85 -15.28 -1.32
N MET A 110 3.45 -14.99 -2.48
CA MET A 110 3.85 -13.62 -2.84
C MET A 110 2.64 -12.68 -2.93
N ALA A 111 1.57 -13.08 -3.62
CA ALA A 111 0.38 -12.27 -3.78
C ALA A 111 -0.33 -11.99 -2.44
N GLN A 112 -0.37 -12.97 -1.53
CA GLN A 112 -0.90 -12.80 -0.18
C GLN A 112 -0.04 -11.87 0.66
N SER A 113 1.29 -11.96 0.55
CA SER A 113 2.20 -11.02 1.21
C SER A 113 1.97 -9.58 0.73
N ASP A 114 1.85 -9.39 -0.58
CA ASP A 114 1.59 -8.08 -1.18
C ASP A 114 0.24 -7.50 -0.73
N LEU A 115 -0.82 -8.33 -0.72
CA LEU A 115 -2.14 -7.96 -0.21
C LEU A 115 -2.07 -7.52 1.25
N ASN A 116 -1.42 -8.31 2.10
CA ASN A 116 -1.28 -8.00 3.53
C ASN A 116 -0.51 -6.69 3.74
N ALA A 117 0.58 -6.47 3.01
CA ALA A 117 1.35 -5.24 3.09
C ALA A 117 0.50 -4.03 2.66
N HIS A 118 -0.27 -4.16 1.58
CA HIS A 118 -1.14 -3.12 1.08
C HIS A 118 -2.29 -2.78 2.05
N GLN A 119 -2.87 -3.80 2.69
CA GLN A 119 -3.92 -3.63 3.71
C GLN A 119 -3.42 -2.80 4.90
N LEU A 120 -2.20 -3.04 5.37
CA LEU A 120 -1.61 -2.25 6.46
C LEU A 120 -1.44 -0.78 6.07
N VAL A 121 -0.97 -0.51 4.84
CA VAL A 121 -0.83 0.87 4.33
C VAL A 121 -2.19 1.55 4.17
N THR A 122 -3.19 0.84 3.65
CA THR A 122 -4.54 1.37 3.45
C THR A 122 -5.20 1.71 4.79
N GLN A 123 -5.01 0.87 5.82
CA GLN A 123 -5.49 1.15 7.17
C GLN A 123 -4.85 2.40 7.77
N ASP A 124 -3.54 2.60 7.59
CA ASP A 124 -2.84 3.82 8.02
C ASP A 124 -3.39 5.07 7.31
N LEU A 125 -3.66 4.99 6.01
CA LEU A 125 -4.25 6.10 5.25
C LEU A 125 -5.67 6.44 5.74
N ILE A 126 -6.51 5.44 6.00
CA ILE A 126 -7.86 5.64 6.54
C ILE A 126 -7.79 6.30 7.93
N GLN A 127 -6.88 5.85 8.79
CA GLN A 127 -6.69 6.46 10.11
C GLN A 127 -6.28 7.93 10.00
N ARG A 128 -5.39 8.28 9.07
CA ARG A 128 -4.99 9.68 8.81
C ARG A 128 -6.15 10.55 8.33
N VAL A 129 -7.01 10.03 7.46
CA VAL A 129 -8.21 10.76 7.03
C VAL A 129 -9.14 11.02 8.22
N ASN A 130 -9.40 10.00 9.03
CA ASN A 130 -10.28 10.13 10.21
C ASN A 130 -9.73 11.07 11.30
N LEU A 131 -8.42 11.33 11.33
CA LEU A 131 -7.80 12.29 12.24
C LEU A 131 -7.91 13.74 11.77
N LEU A 132 -8.17 13.95 10.47
CA LEU A 132 -8.26 15.26 9.83
C LEU A 132 -9.70 15.70 9.53
N ASP A 133 -10.66 14.77 9.61
CA ASP A 133 -12.11 15.02 9.61
C ASP A 133 -12.62 15.41 11.02
#